data_AF-A0A366H7P7-F1
#
_entry.id   AF-A0A366H7P7-F1
#
_cell.length_a   1.000
_cell.length_b   1.000
_cell.length_c   1.000
_cell.angle_alpha   90.00
_cell.angle_beta   90.00
_cell.angle_gamma   90.00
#
_symmetry.space_group_name_H-M   'P 1'
#
loop_
_entity.id
_entity.type
_entity.pdbx_description
1 polymer ?
#
loop_
_entity_poly.entity_id
_entity_poly.type
_entity_poly.pdbx_seq_one_letter_code
_entity_poly.pdbx_strand_id
1 'polypeptide(L)'
;MRLELPYVALLVSTVTCLGGSEPVVTPHSKHPAKTGGSESRIPDRREDRPVYLTANNMSIATGQPSLTLMSSGSIQIPVWSLSGGTPGQSVAGLVTGLPSGCAAVKVEIVVTTTDTATSPKYEDVYRVHLSQMEEDAPFTKRHYQGYPVRAPLPTAPFHTRTILLESYYEVEPDAPLWVRVQREPADPADSFTSPTGLAVVKVTPVEAPAKPHVVQNVSGYNSWPMMQAIGEKLVCVYSRGKAHTIGEDARAVYARTSTDGGKTWTPETVVANTPGYGEVPVGKGLDAAGSMLLWVRRVGPERIHDLYRTTDGVTFTLVATPKLAVSPMQITDVFAVPTVGLMALWFEGNYGDGPNSSWGTVTSSDNGATWTQTTVESKLTKAQWPTEPAAVYLGDGKILAIARTELGGTTSERAQFQLVSRDYGATWTRSKTNIGDVMASTPSLILDTKTGLLSNYYYQRGKGGILRRRVVDPDSVFDQPLKWPVSHAIATGSQISFDAGNVNATVIGDTHYLAFYSGEAPDTAVLVSEIAAPEGSVPHNAESPDESRE
;
A
#
# COMPACT_ATOMS: atom_id res chain seq x y z
N MET A 1 -8.15 -53.97 -13.03
CA MET A 1 -8.23 -54.87 -11.87
C MET A 1 -9.30 -54.27 -10.95
N ARG A 2 -10.36 -55.05 -10.64
CA ARG A 2 -11.48 -54.69 -9.74
C ARG A 2 -10.96 -54.44 -8.30
N LEU A 3 -11.58 -53.68 -7.41
CA LEU A 3 -12.88 -53.82 -6.72
C LEU A 3 -13.13 -52.49 -5.95
N GLU A 4 -14.32 -51.88 -5.96
CA GLU A 4 -15.49 -52.09 -5.07
C GLU A 4 -15.31 -51.59 -3.60
N LEU A 5 -16.29 -50.77 -3.19
CA LEU A 5 -16.67 -50.15 -1.89
C LEU A 5 -16.88 -51.20 -0.74
N PRO A 6 -17.27 -50.89 0.55
CA PRO A 6 -18.10 -49.76 1.04
C PRO A 6 -17.93 -49.24 2.51
N TYR A 7 -18.73 -48.19 2.81
CA TYR A 7 -19.40 -47.76 4.05
C TYR A 7 -19.25 -48.56 5.36
N VAL A 8 -19.11 -47.84 6.49
CA VAL A 8 -19.88 -48.07 7.75
C VAL A 8 -20.14 -46.72 8.45
N ALA A 9 -21.40 -46.50 8.84
CA ALA A 9 -21.86 -45.50 9.80
C ALA A 9 -22.30 -46.21 11.10
N LEU A 10 -22.20 -45.59 12.28
CA LEU A 10 -23.19 -45.76 13.36
C LEU A 10 -23.06 -44.77 14.55
N LEU A 11 -24.20 -44.13 14.85
CA LEU A 11 -24.86 -43.74 16.13
C LEU A 11 -24.07 -43.32 17.39
N VAL A 12 -24.30 -42.13 17.97
CA VAL A 12 -25.35 -41.67 18.93
C VAL A 12 -25.15 -42.15 20.38
N SER A 13 -25.05 -41.21 21.34
CA SER A 13 -25.96 -41.09 22.52
C SER A 13 -25.57 -39.95 23.47
N THR A 14 -26.57 -39.13 23.81
CA THR A 14 -26.67 -38.09 24.85
C THR A 14 -26.94 -38.67 26.24
N VAL A 15 -26.46 -38.04 27.33
CA VAL A 15 -27.19 -37.94 28.63
C VAL A 15 -26.81 -36.63 29.35
N THR A 16 -27.84 -36.00 29.90
CA THR A 16 -27.95 -34.72 30.62
C THR A 16 -28.09 -34.90 32.14
N CYS A 17 -27.96 -33.77 32.87
CA CYS A 17 -28.53 -33.45 34.20
C CYS A 17 -27.81 -34.03 35.43
N LEU A 18 -27.82 -33.46 36.65
CA LEU A 18 -28.21 -32.18 37.30
C LEU A 18 -27.78 -32.37 38.77
N GLY A 19 -27.58 -31.29 39.54
CA GLY A 19 -27.65 -31.38 41.01
C GLY A 19 -26.82 -30.35 41.77
N GLY A 20 -27.48 -29.33 42.33
CA GLY A 20 -26.89 -28.37 43.27
C GLY A 20 -27.10 -28.73 44.74
N SER A 21 -26.41 -28.02 45.64
CA SER A 21 -26.88 -27.64 46.99
C SER A 21 -25.86 -26.72 47.69
N GLU A 22 -26.33 -25.55 48.10
CA GLU A 22 -25.78 -24.60 49.10
C GLU A 22 -26.26 -25.00 50.53
N PRO A 23 -26.06 -24.23 51.64
CA PRO A 23 -24.99 -23.28 52.07
C PRO A 23 -24.59 -23.46 53.57
N VAL A 24 -23.60 -22.71 54.09
CA VAL A 24 -23.46 -22.40 55.54
C VAL A 24 -22.93 -20.96 55.74
N VAL A 25 -23.47 -20.28 56.77
CA VAL A 25 -23.46 -18.83 57.01
C VAL A 25 -22.84 -18.46 58.39
N THR A 26 -22.01 -17.40 58.42
CA THR A 26 -21.69 -16.39 59.50
C THR A 26 -20.81 -16.73 60.73
N PRO A 27 -20.28 -15.73 61.53
CA PRO A 27 -20.46 -14.25 61.51
C PRO A 27 -19.24 -13.30 61.74
N HIS A 28 -19.48 -12.01 61.41
CA HIS A 28 -19.05 -10.73 62.03
C HIS A 28 -17.57 -10.34 62.27
N SER A 29 -17.14 -9.18 61.74
CA SER A 29 -17.06 -7.93 62.55
C SER A 29 -16.74 -6.65 61.73
N LYS A 30 -17.50 -5.58 62.06
CA LYS A 30 -17.18 -4.14 62.17
C LYS A 30 -16.38 -3.41 61.07
N HIS A 31 -17.07 -2.50 60.39
CA HIS A 31 -16.50 -1.31 59.75
C HIS A 31 -15.88 -0.33 60.79
N PRO A 32 -14.89 0.46 60.34
CA PRO A 32 -15.04 1.90 60.45
C PRO A 32 -14.78 2.61 59.12
N ALA A 33 -15.54 3.69 58.92
CA ALA A 33 -15.40 4.61 57.81
C ALA A 33 -14.07 5.38 57.88
N LYS A 34 -13.38 5.52 56.74
CA LYS A 34 -12.46 6.63 56.48
C LYS A 34 -12.66 7.16 55.07
N THR A 35 -12.94 8.44 55.05
CA THR A 35 -12.93 9.39 53.95
C THR A 35 -11.59 9.42 53.23
N GLY A 36 -11.62 9.44 51.91
CA GLY A 36 -10.45 9.66 51.05
C GLY A 36 -10.86 9.51 49.60
N GLY A 37 -10.92 10.62 48.86
CA GLY A 37 -11.33 10.65 47.47
C GLY A 37 -10.47 9.70 46.63
N SER A 38 -11.11 8.74 45.96
CA SER A 38 -10.48 8.03 44.87
C SER A 38 -10.50 8.97 43.67
N GLU A 39 -9.41 9.72 43.48
CA GLU A 39 -9.00 10.05 42.11
C GLU A 39 -8.99 8.73 41.35
N SER A 40 -9.90 8.62 40.39
CA SER A 40 -9.82 7.68 39.29
C SER A 40 -8.45 7.89 38.65
N ARG A 41 -7.46 7.10 39.08
CA ARG A 41 -6.24 6.91 38.30
C ARG A 41 -6.69 6.32 36.97
N ILE A 42 -6.77 7.22 35.97
CA ILE A 42 -6.65 6.86 34.56
C ILE A 42 -5.47 5.87 34.50
N PRO A 43 -5.65 4.65 33.96
CA PRO A 43 -4.53 3.74 33.84
C PRO A 43 -3.45 4.45 33.05
N ASP A 44 -2.27 4.57 33.64
CA ASP A 44 -1.07 5.08 32.98
C ASP A 44 -0.98 4.42 31.60
N ARG A 45 -1.12 5.22 30.55
CA ARG A 45 -0.91 4.82 29.16
C ARG A 45 0.57 4.48 29.08
N ARG A 46 0.92 3.20 29.30
CA ARG A 46 2.29 2.71 29.26
C ARG A 46 2.84 3.04 27.88
N GLU A 47 3.69 4.07 27.80
CA GLU A 47 4.22 4.61 26.55
C GLU A 47 4.74 3.49 25.64
N ASP A 48 4.37 3.53 24.36
CA ASP A 48 4.82 2.66 23.27
C ASP A 48 6.32 2.82 23.00
N ARG A 49 7.14 2.40 23.97
CA ARG A 49 8.60 2.55 23.90
C ARG A 49 9.19 1.49 22.96
N PRO A 50 10.05 1.89 22.01
CA PRO A 50 10.76 0.93 21.17
C PRO A 50 11.65 0.00 22.01
N VAL A 51 11.72 -1.27 21.60
CA VAL A 51 12.69 -2.25 22.08
C VAL A 51 13.91 -2.20 21.18
N TYR A 52 15.10 -2.15 21.78
CA TYR A 52 16.37 -2.08 21.05
C TYR A 52 17.17 -3.37 21.24
N LEU A 53 17.61 -3.96 20.13
CA LEU A 53 18.63 -4.99 20.11
C LEU A 53 19.95 -4.35 19.67
N THR A 54 20.91 -4.27 20.58
CA THR A 54 22.28 -3.90 20.24
C THR A 54 23.01 -5.08 19.59
N ALA A 55 24.18 -4.85 19.01
CA ALA A 55 25.01 -5.92 18.46
C ALA A 55 25.26 -7.08 19.46
N ASN A 56 25.35 -6.79 20.76
CA ASN A 56 25.54 -7.81 21.81
C ASN A 56 24.27 -8.58 22.18
N ASN A 57 23.09 -8.12 21.76
CA ASN A 57 21.82 -8.82 21.95
C ASN A 57 21.49 -9.76 20.79
N MET A 58 22.42 -9.90 19.84
CA MET A 58 22.21 -10.62 18.59
C MET A 58 23.28 -11.68 18.39
N SER A 59 22.97 -12.69 17.59
CA SER A 59 23.86 -13.78 17.22
C SER A 59 23.80 -14.06 15.72
N ILE A 60 24.79 -14.81 15.22
CA ILE A 60 24.82 -15.26 13.84
C ILE A 60 23.60 -16.15 13.58
N ALA A 61 22.82 -15.82 12.55
CA ALA A 61 21.73 -16.67 12.09
C ALA A 61 22.15 -17.49 10.86
N THR A 62 22.82 -16.87 9.88
CA THR A 62 23.34 -17.56 8.69
C THR A 62 24.62 -16.90 8.16
N GLY A 63 25.42 -17.65 7.42
CA GLY A 63 26.65 -17.16 6.81
C GLY A 63 27.77 -16.97 7.82
N GLN A 64 28.69 -16.04 7.53
CA GLN A 64 29.87 -15.74 8.36
C GLN A 64 30.02 -14.22 8.64
N PRO A 65 28.99 -13.54 9.19
CA PRO A 65 29.16 -12.19 9.69
C PRO A 65 30.03 -12.18 10.94
N SER A 66 30.69 -11.05 11.24
CA SER A 66 31.58 -10.94 12.40
C SER A 66 31.16 -9.79 13.33
N LEU A 67 31.17 -10.05 14.65
CA LEU A 67 31.03 -9.00 15.65
C LEU A 67 32.37 -8.30 15.81
N THR A 68 32.41 -7.00 15.51
CA THR A 68 33.64 -6.20 15.54
C THR A 68 33.43 -4.85 16.22
N LEU A 69 34.51 -4.24 16.71
CA LEU A 69 34.52 -2.85 17.13
C LEU A 69 34.88 -1.98 15.92
N MET A 70 33.89 -1.32 15.35
CA MET A 70 34.12 -0.34 14.30
C MET A 70 34.53 0.98 14.92
N SER A 71 35.62 1.58 14.43
CA SER A 71 36.25 2.74 15.07
C SER A 71 36.51 3.90 14.12
N SER A 72 36.37 5.13 14.62
CA SER A 72 36.88 6.35 14.00
C SER A 72 37.37 7.30 15.09
N GLY A 73 38.63 7.70 15.03
CA GLY A 73 39.28 8.45 16.11
C GLY A 73 39.22 7.68 17.44
N SER A 74 38.70 8.34 18.49
CA SER A 74 38.53 7.74 19.83
C SER A 74 37.19 7.02 20.02
N ILE A 75 36.30 7.03 19.02
CA ILE A 75 34.97 6.44 19.12
C ILE A 75 35.04 5.00 18.61
N GLN A 76 34.47 4.07 19.39
CA GLN A 76 34.37 2.65 19.07
C GLN A 76 32.93 2.19 19.30
N ILE A 77 32.36 1.47 18.34
CA ILE A 77 30.98 0.98 18.39
C ILE A 77 30.98 -0.51 18.03
N PRO A 78 30.41 -1.40 18.86
CA PRO A 78 30.22 -2.80 18.49
C PRO A 78 29.17 -2.91 17.39
N VAL A 79 29.53 -3.61 16.31
CA VAL A 79 28.66 -3.82 15.15
C VAL A 79 28.79 -5.25 14.63
N TRP A 80 27.74 -5.76 14.01
CA TRP A 80 27.82 -6.93 13.14
C TRP A 80 28.23 -6.49 11.74
N SER A 81 29.44 -6.87 11.32
CA SER A 81 29.96 -6.64 9.96
C SER A 81 29.33 -7.62 8.98
N LEU A 82 28.51 -7.09 8.07
CA LEU A 82 27.82 -7.82 7.00
C LEU A 82 28.51 -7.54 5.65
N SER A 83 28.95 -8.60 4.97
CA SER A 83 29.64 -8.54 3.67
C SER A 83 28.75 -7.97 2.58
N GLY A 84 29.31 -7.08 1.75
CA GLY A 84 28.70 -6.64 0.49
C GLY A 84 29.05 -7.49 -0.72
N GLY A 85 29.85 -8.55 -0.55
CA GLY A 85 30.26 -9.45 -1.62
C GLY A 85 29.85 -10.91 -1.40
N THR A 86 29.22 -11.24 -0.28
CA THR A 86 28.86 -12.63 0.08
C THR A 86 27.38 -12.72 0.46
N PRO A 87 26.53 -13.31 -0.39
CA PRO A 87 25.11 -13.48 -0.10
C PRO A 87 24.84 -14.34 1.14
N GLY A 88 23.66 -14.14 1.75
CA GLY A 88 23.14 -15.01 2.80
C GLY A 88 23.71 -14.77 4.20
N GLN A 89 24.42 -13.67 4.44
CA GLN A 89 24.84 -13.28 5.79
C GLN A 89 23.70 -12.62 6.56
N SER A 90 23.44 -13.11 7.77
CA SER A 90 22.41 -12.55 8.63
C SER A 90 22.69 -12.78 10.11
N VAL A 91 22.10 -11.89 10.91
CA VAL A 91 22.17 -11.92 12.37
C VAL A 91 20.77 -11.76 12.92
N ALA A 92 20.51 -12.32 14.10
CA ALA A 92 19.18 -12.32 14.68
C ALA A 92 19.22 -12.12 16.20
N GLY A 93 18.11 -11.66 16.74
CA GLY A 93 17.90 -11.52 18.18
C GLY A 93 16.44 -11.73 18.55
N LEU A 94 16.22 -11.95 19.85
CA LEU A 94 14.90 -12.18 20.42
C LEU A 94 14.38 -10.90 21.07
N VAL A 95 13.20 -10.47 20.67
CA VAL A 95 12.43 -9.40 21.32
C VAL A 95 11.39 -10.03 22.21
N THR A 96 11.42 -9.67 23.49
CA THR A 96 10.43 -10.08 24.50
C THR A 96 9.79 -8.84 25.11
N GLY A 97 8.61 -9.01 25.73
CA GLY A 97 7.94 -7.92 26.44
C GLY A 97 7.35 -6.83 25.54
N LEU A 98 6.84 -7.21 24.36
CA LEU A 98 5.97 -6.31 23.59
C LEU A 98 4.73 -5.97 24.45
N PRO A 99 4.22 -4.72 24.42
CA PRO A 99 3.03 -4.34 25.18
C PRO A 99 1.83 -5.23 24.84
N SER A 100 1.00 -5.58 25.81
CA SER A 100 -0.17 -6.46 25.61
C SER A 100 -1.24 -5.88 24.68
N GLY A 101 -1.19 -4.58 24.39
CA GLY A 101 -2.05 -3.90 23.40
C GLY A 101 -1.40 -3.69 22.02
N CYS A 102 -0.18 -4.20 21.82
CA CYS A 102 0.57 -4.07 20.58
C CYS A 102 -0.08 -4.90 19.46
N ALA A 103 -0.65 -4.25 18.44
CA ALA A 103 -1.26 -4.94 17.31
C ALA A 103 -0.24 -5.35 16.24
N ALA A 104 0.80 -4.53 16.07
CA ALA A 104 1.85 -4.76 15.09
C ALA A 104 3.18 -4.17 15.57
N VAL A 105 4.25 -4.49 14.86
CA VAL A 105 5.55 -3.85 15.06
C VAL A 105 6.08 -3.21 13.78
N LYS A 106 6.85 -2.16 13.98
CA LYS A 106 7.73 -1.53 13.00
C LYS A 106 9.18 -1.93 13.29
N VAL A 107 9.96 -2.28 12.28
CA VAL A 107 11.36 -2.70 12.42
C VAL A 107 12.29 -1.80 11.62
N GLU A 108 13.17 -1.11 12.35
CA GLU A 108 14.20 -0.22 11.83
C GLU A 108 15.59 -0.80 12.17
N ILE A 109 16.58 -0.56 11.32
CA ILE A 109 17.99 -0.88 11.60
C ILE A 109 18.84 0.37 11.57
N VAL A 110 19.90 0.40 12.36
CA VAL A 110 20.94 1.43 12.33
C VAL A 110 22.22 0.80 11.79
N VAL A 111 22.69 1.31 10.65
CA VAL A 111 23.89 0.82 9.97
C VAL A 111 24.92 1.92 9.80
N THR A 112 26.19 1.53 9.66
CA THR A 112 27.33 2.42 9.41
C THR A 112 28.41 1.69 8.60
N THR A 113 29.39 2.41 8.07
CA THR A 113 30.59 1.83 7.44
C THR A 113 31.78 2.76 7.63
N THR A 114 32.97 2.25 7.88
CA THR A 114 34.21 3.03 7.93
C THR A 114 34.91 3.15 6.57
N ASP A 115 34.37 2.54 5.52
CA ASP A 115 34.99 2.56 4.21
C ASP A 115 34.92 3.97 3.60
N THR A 116 36.08 4.50 3.25
CA THR A 116 36.24 5.84 2.66
C THR A 116 35.61 5.99 1.28
N ALA A 117 35.30 4.88 0.59
CA ALA A 117 34.63 4.87 -0.71
C ALA A 117 33.11 5.10 -0.62
N THR A 118 32.54 5.22 0.58
CA THR A 118 31.12 5.52 0.76
C THR A 118 30.69 6.78 -0.01
N SER A 119 29.53 6.69 -0.66
CA SER A 119 28.97 7.78 -1.46
C SER A 119 27.48 7.55 -1.70
N PRO A 120 26.64 8.59 -1.82
CA PRO A 120 25.23 8.44 -2.21
C PRO A 120 24.99 7.83 -3.60
N LYS A 121 26.05 7.61 -4.39
CA LYS A 121 25.99 6.86 -5.66
C LYS A 121 25.89 5.35 -5.47
N TYR A 122 26.28 4.86 -4.29
CA TYR A 122 26.20 3.46 -3.92
C TYR A 122 25.02 3.23 -3.00
N GLU A 123 24.52 2.01 -3.03
CA GLU A 123 23.41 1.52 -2.22
C GLU A 123 23.77 0.17 -1.63
N ASP A 124 23.26 -0.08 -0.42
CA ASP A 124 23.22 -1.41 0.18
C ASP A 124 21.76 -1.81 0.41
N VAL A 125 21.52 -3.13 0.40
CA VAL A 125 20.16 -3.68 0.45
C VAL A 125 20.04 -4.61 1.65
N TYR A 126 18.97 -4.44 2.41
CA TYR A 126 18.67 -5.26 3.57
C TYR A 126 17.25 -5.80 3.50
N ARG A 127 17.00 -6.86 4.25
CA ARG A 127 15.64 -7.28 4.60
C ARG A 127 15.58 -7.81 6.00
N VAL A 128 14.35 -7.85 6.51
CA VAL A 128 14.03 -8.49 7.78
C VAL A 128 13.36 -9.85 7.54
N HIS A 129 13.61 -10.79 8.43
CA HIS A 129 12.78 -11.97 8.63
C HIS A 129 12.23 -11.91 10.05
N LEU A 130 10.92 -12.09 10.18
CA LEU A 130 10.20 -12.02 11.44
C LEU A 130 9.53 -13.37 11.69
N SER A 131 9.52 -13.83 12.92
CA SER A 131 8.68 -14.96 13.32
C SER A 131 8.31 -14.86 14.79
N GLN A 132 7.10 -15.28 15.13
CA GLN A 132 6.65 -15.34 16.52
C GLN A 132 6.74 -16.76 17.07
N MET A 133 7.20 -16.85 18.32
CA MET A 133 7.29 -18.09 19.08
C MET A 133 5.95 -18.31 19.81
N GLU A 134 5.00 -18.98 19.14
CA GLU A 134 3.74 -19.40 19.76
C GLU A 134 3.90 -20.75 20.47
N GLU A 135 3.17 -20.95 21.58
CA GLU A 135 3.11 -22.22 22.28
C GLU A 135 2.55 -23.32 21.36
N ASP A 136 3.16 -24.51 21.39
CA ASP A 136 2.77 -25.69 20.59
C ASP A 136 2.68 -25.49 19.06
N ALA A 137 3.32 -24.44 18.53
CA ALA A 137 3.36 -24.16 17.10
C ALA A 137 4.77 -24.31 16.50
N PRO A 138 4.90 -24.73 15.22
CA PRO A 138 6.17 -24.63 14.52
C PRO A 138 6.64 -23.17 14.43
N PHE A 139 7.94 -22.91 14.66
CA PHE A 139 8.56 -21.58 14.49
C PHE A 139 8.41 -21.00 13.08
N THR A 140 8.00 -21.80 12.10
CA THR A 140 7.75 -21.36 10.73
C THR A 140 6.31 -20.90 10.49
N LYS A 141 5.37 -21.20 11.40
CA LYS A 141 3.94 -20.90 11.24
C LYS A 141 3.69 -19.41 10.98
N ARG A 142 4.40 -18.52 11.68
CA ARG A 142 4.31 -17.06 11.53
C ARG A 142 5.54 -16.43 10.92
N HIS A 143 6.31 -17.20 10.15
CA HIS A 143 7.44 -16.64 9.45
C HIS A 143 6.99 -15.63 8.38
N TYR A 144 7.54 -14.44 8.47
CA TYR A 144 7.43 -13.37 7.50
C TYR A 144 8.82 -13.04 6.97
N GLN A 145 8.95 -13.01 5.65
CA GLN A 145 10.12 -12.47 4.98
C GLN A 145 9.76 -11.09 4.43
N GLY A 146 10.44 -10.05 4.89
CA GLY A 146 10.30 -8.69 4.38
C GLY A 146 10.76 -8.55 2.95
N TYR A 147 10.33 -7.47 2.31
CA TYR A 147 10.86 -7.07 1.00
C TYR A 147 12.25 -6.45 1.13
N PRO A 148 13.11 -6.57 0.10
CA PRO A 148 14.39 -5.87 0.11
C PRO A 148 14.17 -4.35 0.16
N VAL A 149 14.90 -3.70 1.06
CA VAL A 149 14.95 -2.25 1.19
C VAL A 149 16.35 -1.79 0.84
N ARG A 150 16.43 -1.02 -0.25
CA ARG A 150 17.65 -0.35 -0.71
C ARG A 150 17.79 1.01 -0.01
N ALA A 151 19.01 1.38 0.35
CA ALA A 151 19.30 2.67 0.95
C ALA A 151 20.60 3.27 0.40
N PRO A 152 20.63 4.57 0.05
CA PRO A 152 21.86 5.24 -0.37
C PRO A 152 22.84 5.32 0.80
N LEU A 153 24.13 5.24 0.48
CA LEU A 153 25.21 5.41 1.45
C LEU A 153 25.44 6.90 1.80
N PRO A 154 26.02 7.20 2.98
CA PRO A 154 26.33 8.58 3.37
C PRO A 154 27.51 9.13 2.54
N THR A 155 27.64 10.45 2.51
CA THR A 155 28.74 11.16 1.82
C THR A 155 30.10 10.99 2.50
N ALA A 156 30.15 10.50 3.74
CA ALA A 156 31.36 10.32 4.51
C ALA A 156 31.29 9.04 5.36
N PRO A 157 32.43 8.39 5.66
CA PRO A 157 32.47 7.20 6.48
C PRO A 157 32.10 7.50 7.93
N PHE A 158 31.67 6.45 8.63
CA PHE A 158 31.35 6.42 10.05
C PHE A 158 30.14 7.30 10.43
N HIS A 159 29.19 7.45 9.51
CA HIS A 159 27.89 8.04 9.76
C HIS A 159 26.81 6.96 9.92
N THR A 160 25.94 7.14 10.91
CA THR A 160 24.76 6.28 11.10
C THR A 160 23.69 6.56 10.07
N ARG A 161 23.07 5.51 9.55
CA ARG A 161 21.83 5.58 8.77
C ARG A 161 20.77 4.72 9.43
N THR A 162 19.57 5.26 9.58
CA THR A 162 18.40 4.48 10.00
C THR A 162 17.63 4.04 8.76
N ILE A 163 17.43 2.72 8.62
CA ILE A 163 16.72 2.12 7.48
C ILE A 163 15.50 1.39 8.03
N LEU A 164 14.32 1.73 7.50
CA LEU A 164 13.09 1.03 7.84
C LEU A 164 12.95 -0.25 7.00
N LEU A 165 12.93 -1.41 7.63
CA LEU A 165 12.79 -2.70 6.94
C LEU A 165 11.33 -3.18 6.87
N GLU A 166 10.51 -2.83 7.86
CA GLU A 166 9.09 -3.13 7.87
C GLU A 166 8.34 -2.07 8.68
N SER A 167 7.29 -1.47 8.12
CA SER A 167 6.45 -0.48 8.83
C SER A 167 5.30 -1.10 9.62
N TYR A 168 4.88 -2.33 9.26
CA TYR A 168 3.75 -2.99 9.91
C TYR A 168 3.83 -4.51 9.72
N TYR A 169 4.20 -5.21 10.79
CA TYR A 169 4.05 -6.66 10.91
C TYR A 169 3.13 -6.96 12.07
N GLU A 170 1.97 -7.55 11.78
CA GLU A 170 0.98 -7.94 12.80
C GLU A 170 1.58 -8.98 13.75
N VAL A 171 1.39 -8.75 15.05
CA VAL A 171 1.93 -9.60 16.11
C VAL A 171 0.81 -10.08 17.02
N GLU A 172 0.90 -11.32 17.49
CA GLU A 172 0.23 -11.69 18.73
C GLU A 172 0.89 -10.97 19.91
N PRO A 173 0.12 -10.29 20.75
CA PRO A 173 0.62 -9.79 22.02
C PRO A 173 1.25 -10.91 22.85
N ASP A 174 2.27 -10.57 23.65
CA ASP A 174 2.97 -11.47 24.58
C ASP A 174 3.82 -12.60 23.97
N ALA A 175 3.63 -12.97 22.69
CA ALA A 175 4.48 -13.93 22.00
C ALA A 175 5.85 -13.32 21.64
N PRO A 176 6.98 -13.95 22.03
CA PRO A 176 8.32 -13.47 21.67
C PRO A 176 8.49 -13.36 20.16
N LEU A 177 9.10 -12.25 19.73
CA LEU A 177 9.38 -11.98 18.32
C LEU A 177 10.85 -12.24 18.02
N TRP A 178 11.11 -13.19 17.13
CA TRP A 178 12.42 -13.42 16.55
C TRP A 178 12.64 -12.46 15.37
N VAL A 179 13.67 -11.63 15.44
CA VAL A 179 14.02 -10.65 14.41
C VAL A 179 15.36 -11.00 13.81
N ARG A 180 15.39 -11.29 12.51
CA ARG A 180 16.60 -11.59 11.74
C ARG A 180 16.80 -10.52 10.67
N VAL A 181 17.98 -9.92 10.63
CA VAL A 181 18.38 -8.92 9.63
C VAL A 181 19.39 -9.56 8.68
N GLN A 182 19.11 -9.47 7.39
CA GLN A 182 19.95 -10.00 6.32
C GLN A 182 20.35 -8.86 5.38
N ARG A 183 21.61 -8.83 4.97
CA ARG A 183 22.06 -8.01 3.84
C ARG A 183 21.92 -8.82 2.54
N GLU A 184 21.60 -8.16 1.44
CA GLU A 184 21.31 -8.78 0.14
C GLU A 184 22.32 -8.41 -0.97
N PRO A 185 23.60 -8.84 -0.90
CA PRO A 185 24.59 -8.58 -1.97
C PRO A 185 24.25 -9.11 -3.37
N ALA A 186 23.27 -10.02 -3.47
CA ALA A 186 22.80 -10.55 -4.74
C ALA A 186 21.63 -9.74 -5.33
N ASP A 187 21.08 -8.78 -4.58
CA ASP A 187 20.06 -7.88 -5.11
C ASP A 187 20.71 -6.91 -6.10
N PRO A 188 20.12 -6.68 -7.29
CA PRO A 188 20.70 -5.77 -8.30
C PRO A 188 20.92 -4.33 -7.83
N ALA A 189 20.26 -3.90 -6.74
CA ALA A 189 20.48 -2.59 -6.15
C ALA A 189 21.62 -2.54 -5.11
N ASP A 190 22.12 -3.67 -4.58
CA ASP A 190 23.27 -3.65 -3.66
C ASP A 190 24.55 -3.44 -4.47
N SER A 191 24.93 -2.18 -4.63
CA SER A 191 26.08 -1.76 -5.44
C SER A 191 27.33 -1.50 -4.60
N PHE A 192 27.21 -1.51 -3.27
CA PHE A 192 28.31 -1.23 -2.36
C PHE A 192 28.98 -2.52 -1.87
N THR A 193 30.05 -2.99 -2.51
CA THR A 193 30.59 -4.33 -2.21
C THR A 193 31.33 -4.46 -0.88
N SER A 194 31.67 -3.35 -0.22
CA SER A 194 32.39 -3.35 1.06
C SER A 194 31.49 -3.73 2.24
N PRO A 195 32.06 -4.24 3.36
CA PRO A 195 31.29 -4.54 4.56
C PRO A 195 30.60 -3.32 5.18
N THR A 196 29.43 -3.56 5.76
CA THR A 196 28.64 -2.58 6.50
C THR A 196 28.34 -3.11 7.90
N GLY A 197 28.45 -2.24 8.90
CA GLY A 197 28.20 -2.57 10.30
C GLY A 197 26.74 -2.34 10.67
N LEU A 198 26.03 -3.38 11.11
CA LEU A 198 24.75 -3.28 11.80
C LEU A 198 24.99 -3.02 13.29
N ALA A 199 24.61 -1.84 13.77
CA ALA A 199 24.82 -1.42 15.15
C ALA A 199 23.62 -1.75 16.06
N VAL A 200 22.40 -1.49 15.56
CA VAL A 200 21.16 -1.57 16.35
C VAL A 200 20.01 -2.05 15.47
N VAL A 201 19.13 -2.87 16.03
CA VAL A 201 17.78 -3.12 15.52
C VAL A 201 16.79 -2.49 16.50
N LYS A 202 15.86 -1.69 15.98
CA LYS A 202 14.82 -1.02 16.76
C LYS A 202 13.46 -1.59 16.36
N VAL A 203 12.75 -2.13 17.33
CA VAL A 203 11.40 -2.69 17.17
C VAL A 203 10.42 -1.80 17.92
N THR A 204 9.54 -1.13 17.20
CA THR A 204 8.57 -0.18 17.78
C THR A 204 7.18 -0.79 17.71
N PRO A 205 6.45 -0.93 18.84
CA PRO A 205 5.03 -1.26 18.84
C PRO A 205 4.22 -0.27 18.00
N VAL A 206 3.20 -0.75 17.29
CA VAL A 206 2.31 0.04 16.43
C VAL A 206 0.86 -0.32 16.77
N GLU A 207 0.03 0.71 16.90
CA GLU A 207 -1.41 0.56 17.10
C GLU A 207 -2.08 -0.06 15.85
N ALA A 208 -3.20 -0.74 16.05
CA ALA A 208 -3.99 -1.26 14.94
C ALA A 208 -4.54 -0.10 14.09
N PRO A 209 -4.51 -0.20 12.75
CA PRO A 209 -5.18 0.78 11.90
C PRO A 209 -6.68 0.78 12.14
N ALA A 210 -7.34 1.90 11.80
CA ALA A 210 -8.79 2.00 11.89
C ALA A 210 -9.47 0.95 11.00
N LYS A 211 -10.60 0.41 11.48
CA LYS A 211 -11.37 -0.56 10.68
C LYS A 211 -12.06 0.15 9.52
N PRO A 212 -11.93 -0.35 8.28
CA PRO A 212 -12.65 0.19 7.16
C PRO A 212 -14.17 -0.05 7.27
N HIS A 213 -14.96 0.80 6.64
CA HIS A 213 -16.40 0.63 6.49
C HIS A 213 -16.72 -0.23 5.26
N VAL A 214 -17.82 -0.98 5.33
CA VAL A 214 -18.26 -1.83 4.22
C VAL A 214 -19.10 -0.99 3.25
N VAL A 215 -18.69 -0.99 1.98
CA VAL A 215 -19.50 -0.46 0.87
C VAL A 215 -20.39 -1.57 0.31
N GLN A 216 -19.82 -2.77 0.12
CA GLN A 216 -20.52 -3.94 -0.42
C GLN A 216 -19.87 -5.25 0.05
N ASN A 217 -20.67 -6.23 0.44
CA ASN A 217 -20.23 -7.56 0.87
C ASN A 217 -21.24 -8.70 0.56
N VAL A 218 -22.24 -8.46 -0.30
CA VAL A 218 -23.10 -9.56 -0.79
C VAL A 218 -22.28 -10.54 -1.62
N SER A 219 -22.78 -11.77 -1.79
CA SER A 219 -22.06 -12.82 -2.52
C SER A 219 -21.66 -12.40 -3.94
N GLY A 220 -20.48 -12.86 -4.34
CA GLY A 220 -19.83 -12.55 -5.62
C GLY A 220 -18.51 -11.79 -5.45
N TYR A 221 -17.79 -11.69 -6.56
CA TYR A 221 -16.46 -11.11 -6.62
C TYR A 221 -16.56 -9.59 -6.78
N ASN A 222 -16.90 -8.89 -5.69
CA ASN A 222 -16.99 -7.44 -5.62
C ASN A 222 -15.59 -6.81 -5.65
N SER A 223 -15.27 -6.05 -6.70
CA SER A 223 -13.87 -5.70 -7.01
C SER A 223 -13.75 -4.46 -7.89
N TRP A 224 -12.51 -3.98 -8.01
CA TRP A 224 -12.12 -2.79 -8.77
C TRP A 224 -12.94 -1.54 -8.41
N PRO A 225 -12.92 -1.09 -7.15
CA PRO A 225 -13.66 0.11 -6.79
C PRO A 225 -13.03 1.38 -7.38
N MET A 226 -13.89 2.33 -7.75
CA MET A 226 -13.58 3.70 -8.12
C MET A 226 -14.42 4.62 -7.23
N MET A 227 -13.78 5.51 -6.47
CA MET A 227 -14.41 6.38 -5.48
C MET A 227 -14.23 7.84 -5.85
N GLN A 228 -15.31 8.59 -6.06
CA GLN A 228 -15.23 10.02 -6.37
C GLN A 228 -16.19 10.81 -5.50
N ALA A 229 -15.73 11.96 -5.01
CA ALA A 229 -16.60 12.94 -4.38
C ALA A 229 -17.31 13.80 -5.44
N ILE A 230 -18.62 14.03 -5.24
CA ILE A 230 -19.42 15.03 -5.92
C ILE A 230 -19.96 15.98 -4.85
N GLY A 231 -19.31 17.14 -4.68
CA GLY A 231 -19.51 17.98 -3.49
C GLY A 231 -19.16 17.20 -2.23
N GLU A 232 -20.07 17.16 -1.26
CA GLU A 232 -19.90 16.44 0.02
C GLU A 232 -20.39 14.97 -0.02
N LYS A 233 -20.78 14.48 -1.20
CA LYS A 233 -21.27 13.11 -1.37
C LYS A 233 -20.17 12.22 -1.95
N LEU A 234 -19.96 11.06 -1.34
CA LEU A 234 -19.12 10.00 -1.91
C LEU A 234 -19.94 9.16 -2.88
N VAL A 235 -19.33 8.83 -4.03
CA VAL A 235 -19.84 7.87 -5.01
C VAL A 235 -18.81 6.75 -5.15
N CYS A 236 -19.17 5.53 -4.77
CA CYS A 236 -18.34 4.36 -4.97
C CYS A 236 -18.94 3.50 -6.07
N VAL A 237 -18.19 3.32 -7.16
CA VAL A 237 -18.52 2.45 -8.27
C VAL A 237 -17.62 1.22 -8.22
N TYR A 238 -18.14 0.03 -8.45
CA TYR A 238 -17.37 -1.22 -8.44
C TYR A 238 -18.01 -2.23 -9.40
N SER A 239 -17.33 -3.35 -9.65
CA SER A 239 -17.91 -4.46 -10.39
C SER A 239 -18.19 -5.65 -9.50
N ARG A 240 -19.14 -6.50 -9.89
CA ARG A 240 -19.40 -7.79 -9.24
C ARG A 240 -19.48 -8.89 -10.30
N GLY A 241 -18.69 -9.94 -10.15
CA GLY A 241 -18.69 -11.14 -11.00
C GLY A 241 -18.43 -12.40 -10.17
N LYS A 242 -17.74 -13.42 -10.72
CA LYS A 242 -17.53 -14.72 -10.07
C LYS A 242 -16.10 -14.96 -9.55
N ALA A 243 -15.11 -14.32 -10.15
CA ALA A 243 -13.69 -14.49 -9.80
C ALA A 243 -12.85 -13.30 -10.25
N HIS A 244 -11.51 -13.39 -10.15
CA HIS A 244 -10.59 -12.45 -10.77
C HIS A 244 -10.49 -12.63 -12.31
N THR A 245 -11.64 -12.63 -12.98
CA THR A 245 -11.79 -12.73 -14.44
C THR A 245 -12.77 -11.67 -14.91
N ILE A 246 -12.51 -11.05 -16.05
CA ILE A 246 -13.27 -9.86 -16.47
C ILE A 246 -14.38 -10.22 -17.45
N GLY A 247 -14.07 -10.93 -18.54
CA GLY A 247 -14.95 -11.09 -19.71
C GLY A 247 -16.14 -12.04 -19.53
N GLU A 248 -16.60 -12.26 -18.30
CA GLU A 248 -17.80 -13.04 -18.05
C GLU A 248 -19.05 -12.17 -18.14
N ASP A 249 -20.09 -12.67 -18.80
CA ASP A 249 -21.37 -11.96 -18.99
C ASP A 249 -22.09 -11.64 -17.67
N ALA A 250 -21.78 -12.38 -16.60
CA ALA A 250 -22.35 -12.12 -15.27
C ALA A 250 -21.76 -10.87 -14.59
N ARG A 251 -20.71 -10.27 -15.15
CA ARG A 251 -20.00 -9.15 -14.52
C ARG A 251 -20.58 -7.81 -14.97
N ALA A 252 -21.20 -7.14 -14.01
CA ALA A 252 -21.78 -5.80 -14.20
C ALA A 252 -21.12 -4.77 -13.27
N VAL A 253 -21.37 -3.49 -13.57
CA VAL A 253 -20.90 -2.34 -12.80
C VAL A 253 -22.04 -1.74 -11.99
N TYR A 254 -21.77 -1.49 -10.71
CA TYR A 254 -22.74 -0.98 -9.74
C TYR A 254 -22.18 0.27 -9.04
N ALA A 255 -23.07 1.16 -8.62
CA ALA A 255 -22.74 2.34 -7.83
C ALA A 255 -23.54 2.37 -6.54
N ARG A 256 -22.92 2.95 -5.50
CA ARG A 256 -23.57 3.33 -4.24
C ARG A 256 -23.08 4.71 -3.84
N THR A 257 -23.90 5.44 -3.09
CA THR A 257 -23.53 6.77 -2.59
C THR A 257 -23.59 6.85 -1.08
N SER A 258 -22.81 7.74 -0.49
CA SER A 258 -22.80 8.02 0.95
C SER A 258 -22.70 9.53 1.20
N THR A 259 -23.35 9.96 2.29
CA THR A 259 -23.36 11.36 2.76
C THR A 259 -22.85 11.51 4.19
N ASP A 260 -22.31 10.44 4.76
CA ASP A 260 -21.85 10.37 6.16
C ASP A 260 -20.41 9.85 6.27
N GLY A 261 -19.59 10.07 5.23
CA GLY A 261 -18.19 9.64 5.20
C GLY A 261 -18.02 8.14 4.91
N GLY A 262 -18.99 7.50 4.27
CA GLY A 262 -18.92 6.08 3.91
C GLY A 262 -19.33 5.13 5.03
N LYS A 263 -19.97 5.64 6.09
CA LYS A 263 -20.49 4.83 7.21
C LYS A 263 -21.76 4.10 6.82
N THR A 264 -22.62 4.76 6.04
CA THR A 264 -23.81 4.16 5.43
C THR A 264 -23.85 4.42 3.94
N TRP A 265 -24.50 3.51 3.21
CA TRP A 265 -24.54 3.50 1.74
C TRP A 265 -25.96 3.28 1.23
N THR A 266 -26.35 4.02 0.19
CA THR A 266 -27.62 3.81 -0.52
C THR A 266 -27.72 2.40 -1.11
N PRO A 267 -28.92 1.93 -1.51
CA PRO A 267 -29.05 0.74 -2.35
C PRO A 267 -28.20 0.82 -3.63
N GLU A 268 -27.85 -0.35 -4.18
CA GLU A 268 -27.10 -0.44 -5.44
C GLU A 268 -27.92 0.12 -6.61
N THR A 269 -27.23 0.85 -7.48
CA THR A 269 -27.73 1.20 -8.81
C THR A 269 -26.84 0.57 -9.87
N VAL A 270 -27.42 0.04 -10.94
CA VAL A 270 -26.66 -0.50 -12.08
C VAL A 270 -26.16 0.65 -12.93
N VAL A 271 -24.85 0.69 -13.18
CA VAL A 271 -24.19 1.67 -14.06
C VAL A 271 -24.09 1.12 -15.48
N ALA A 272 -23.63 -0.12 -15.61
CA ALA A 272 -23.47 -0.81 -16.88
C ALA A 272 -23.72 -2.32 -16.67
N ASN A 273 -24.43 -2.94 -17.63
CA ASN A 273 -24.63 -4.38 -17.70
C ASN A 273 -24.93 -4.81 -19.16
N THR A 274 -23.97 -4.61 -20.07
CA THR A 274 -24.16 -4.94 -21.49
C THR A 274 -24.15 -6.47 -21.72
N PRO A 275 -25.20 -7.07 -22.32
CA PRO A 275 -25.21 -8.50 -22.63
C PRO A 275 -24.06 -8.93 -23.55
N GLY A 276 -23.44 -10.06 -23.24
CA GLY A 276 -22.28 -10.64 -23.93
C GLY A 276 -20.93 -10.06 -23.48
N TYR A 277 -20.92 -9.15 -22.50
CA TYR A 277 -19.72 -8.48 -22.02
C TYR A 277 -19.62 -8.54 -20.50
N GLY A 278 -18.40 -8.70 -20.01
CA GLY A 278 -18.10 -8.39 -18.61
C GLY A 278 -17.50 -7.00 -18.47
N GLU A 279 -17.95 -6.27 -17.45
CA GLU A 279 -17.71 -4.83 -17.35
C GLU A 279 -17.04 -4.44 -16.02
N VAL A 280 -16.02 -3.59 -16.10
CA VAL A 280 -15.22 -3.17 -14.94
C VAL A 280 -14.98 -1.66 -15.00
N PRO A 281 -15.22 -0.91 -13.91
CA PRO A 281 -14.79 0.48 -13.84
C PRO A 281 -13.26 0.53 -13.69
N VAL A 282 -12.60 1.38 -14.48
CA VAL A 282 -11.12 1.38 -14.62
C VAL A 282 -10.47 2.75 -14.38
N GLY A 283 -11.25 3.82 -14.36
CA GLY A 283 -10.77 5.15 -14.04
C GLY A 283 -11.92 6.10 -13.71
N LYS A 284 -11.65 7.09 -12.85
CA LYS A 284 -12.60 8.13 -12.46
C LYS A 284 -11.99 9.52 -12.62
N GLY A 285 -12.81 10.55 -12.61
CA GLY A 285 -12.37 11.93 -12.43
C GLY A 285 -13.54 12.88 -12.41
N LEU A 286 -13.25 14.16 -12.56
CA LEU A 286 -14.28 15.21 -12.64
C LEU A 286 -14.21 15.91 -13.99
N ASP A 287 -15.37 16.30 -14.49
CA ASP A 287 -15.49 17.23 -15.59
C ASP A 287 -15.41 18.69 -15.10
N ALA A 288 -15.42 19.65 -16.03
CA ALA A 288 -15.31 21.07 -15.69
C ALA A 288 -16.45 21.62 -14.82
N ALA A 289 -17.59 20.91 -14.73
CA ALA A 289 -18.73 21.27 -13.89
C ALA A 289 -18.73 20.53 -12.54
N GLY A 290 -17.69 19.73 -12.25
CA GLY A 290 -17.63 18.91 -11.04
C GLY A 290 -18.51 17.66 -11.11
N SER A 291 -19.00 17.29 -12.29
CA SER A 291 -19.69 16.01 -12.49
C SER A 291 -18.66 14.89 -12.52
N MET A 292 -18.99 13.74 -11.93
CA MET A 292 -18.11 12.57 -12.00
C MET A 292 -18.08 12.02 -13.43
N LEU A 293 -16.88 11.77 -13.91
CA LEU A 293 -16.57 10.95 -15.09
C LEU A 293 -16.10 9.57 -14.65
N LEU A 294 -16.48 8.54 -15.41
CA LEU A 294 -16.15 7.16 -15.12
C LEU A 294 -15.83 6.39 -16.41
N TRP A 295 -14.61 5.89 -16.52
CA TRP A 295 -14.25 4.91 -17.53
C TRP A 295 -14.72 3.52 -17.11
N VAL A 296 -15.50 2.87 -17.97
CA VAL A 296 -15.88 1.47 -17.87
C VAL A 296 -15.28 0.71 -19.04
N ARG A 297 -14.49 -0.31 -18.73
CA ARG A 297 -13.97 -1.25 -19.70
C ARG A 297 -14.95 -2.40 -19.86
N ARG A 298 -15.38 -2.65 -21.08
CA ARG A 298 -16.21 -3.80 -21.47
C ARG A 298 -15.36 -4.82 -22.20
N VAL A 299 -15.44 -6.09 -21.78
CA VAL A 299 -14.65 -7.19 -22.35
C VAL A 299 -15.59 -8.32 -22.76
N GLY A 300 -15.59 -8.65 -24.05
CA GLY A 300 -16.38 -9.70 -24.66
C GLY A 300 -15.75 -10.13 -26.00
N PRO A 301 -16.51 -10.17 -27.11
CA PRO A 301 -15.94 -10.36 -28.45
C PRO A 301 -14.85 -9.35 -28.81
N GLU A 302 -14.96 -8.14 -28.26
CA GLU A 302 -13.97 -7.07 -28.35
C GLU A 302 -13.76 -6.41 -26.98
N ARG A 303 -12.72 -5.56 -26.90
CA ARG A 303 -12.44 -4.73 -25.72
C ARG A 303 -12.75 -3.27 -26.04
N ILE A 304 -13.77 -2.74 -25.36
CA ILE A 304 -14.33 -1.40 -25.56
C ILE A 304 -14.15 -0.58 -24.27
N HIS A 305 -13.99 0.73 -24.41
CA HIS A 305 -13.97 1.67 -23.29
C HIS A 305 -15.09 2.68 -23.46
N ASP A 306 -15.95 2.76 -22.46
CA ASP A 306 -17.06 3.70 -22.38
C ASP A 306 -16.78 4.74 -21.29
N LEU A 307 -17.06 6.00 -21.59
CA LEU A 307 -17.05 7.07 -20.61
C LEU A 307 -18.48 7.38 -20.17
N TYR A 308 -18.76 7.20 -18.89
CA TYR A 308 -20.01 7.62 -18.27
C TYR A 308 -19.84 8.94 -17.50
N ARG A 309 -20.93 9.69 -17.35
CA ARG A 309 -21.01 10.88 -16.51
C ARG A 309 -22.19 10.81 -15.55
N THR A 310 -22.01 11.32 -14.33
CA THR A 310 -23.09 11.48 -13.35
C THR A 310 -22.91 12.77 -12.54
N THR A 311 -24.03 13.39 -12.17
CA THR A 311 -24.08 14.56 -11.27
C THR A 311 -24.62 14.22 -9.88
N ASP A 312 -25.19 13.03 -9.69
CA ASP A 312 -25.87 12.62 -8.46
C ASP A 312 -25.29 11.34 -7.84
N GLY A 313 -24.48 10.60 -8.59
CA GLY A 313 -23.93 9.29 -8.22
C GLY A 313 -24.90 8.12 -8.39
N VAL A 314 -26.07 8.36 -8.98
CA VAL A 314 -27.17 7.39 -9.16
C VAL A 314 -27.48 7.22 -10.64
N THR A 315 -27.64 8.32 -11.37
CA THR A 315 -27.95 8.32 -12.80
C THR A 315 -26.68 8.51 -13.61
N PHE A 316 -26.32 7.52 -14.43
CA PHE A 316 -25.14 7.56 -15.28
C PHE A 316 -25.53 7.67 -16.75
N THR A 317 -24.96 8.65 -17.45
CA THR A 317 -25.18 8.86 -18.89
C THR A 317 -23.91 8.48 -19.64
N LEU A 318 -24.03 7.64 -20.67
CA LEU A 318 -22.93 7.36 -21.59
C LEU A 318 -22.60 8.63 -22.39
N VAL A 319 -21.36 9.10 -22.28
CA VAL A 319 -20.87 10.31 -22.96
C VAL A 319 -20.11 9.97 -24.23
N ALA A 320 -19.24 8.96 -24.17
CA ALA A 320 -18.37 8.61 -25.29
C ALA A 320 -17.99 7.13 -25.29
N THR A 321 -17.84 6.57 -26.49
CA THR A 321 -17.21 5.27 -26.73
C THR A 321 -16.13 5.49 -27.80
N PRO A 322 -14.96 6.04 -27.43
CA PRO A 322 -13.96 6.44 -28.40
C PRO A 322 -13.37 5.23 -29.13
N LYS A 323 -13.19 5.37 -30.45
CA LYS A 323 -12.43 4.41 -31.24
C LYS A 323 -10.95 4.75 -31.15
N LEU A 324 -10.22 3.97 -30.37
CA LEU A 324 -8.78 4.16 -30.13
C LEU A 324 -7.95 3.33 -31.11
N ALA A 325 -6.80 3.88 -31.55
CA ALA A 325 -5.91 3.22 -32.50
C ALA A 325 -5.24 1.97 -31.88
N VAL A 326 -4.84 2.09 -30.62
CA VAL A 326 -4.41 0.98 -29.76
C VAL A 326 -5.54 0.70 -28.80
N SER A 327 -6.08 -0.53 -28.76
CA SER A 327 -7.08 -0.92 -27.76
C SER A 327 -6.39 -1.01 -26.40
N PRO A 328 -6.63 -0.12 -25.42
CA PRO A 328 -5.95 -0.20 -24.14
C PRO A 328 -6.42 -1.38 -23.31
N MET A 329 -5.54 -1.98 -22.51
CA MET A 329 -5.94 -2.86 -21.43
C MET A 329 -6.82 -2.10 -20.44
N GLN A 330 -6.45 -0.88 -20.08
CA GLN A 330 -7.25 0.06 -19.29
C GLN A 330 -6.91 1.51 -19.65
N ILE A 331 -7.89 2.38 -19.43
CA ILE A 331 -7.72 3.84 -19.34
C ILE A 331 -7.95 4.18 -17.85
N THR A 332 -7.04 4.96 -17.27
CA THR A 332 -6.99 5.24 -15.82
C THR A 332 -7.71 6.54 -15.47
N ASP A 333 -7.53 7.02 -14.23
CA ASP A 333 -8.17 8.22 -13.72
C ASP A 333 -7.96 9.44 -14.64
N VAL A 334 -9.02 10.26 -14.72
CA VAL A 334 -9.06 11.52 -15.46
C VAL A 334 -8.64 12.65 -14.53
N PHE A 335 -7.70 13.47 -14.99
CA PHE A 335 -7.25 14.68 -14.30
C PHE A 335 -7.18 15.86 -15.26
N ALA A 336 -7.32 17.07 -14.74
CA ALA A 336 -7.24 18.28 -15.54
C ALA A 336 -5.78 18.71 -15.72
N VAL A 337 -5.40 19.05 -16.95
CA VAL A 337 -4.11 19.66 -17.30
C VAL A 337 -4.40 21.00 -18.00
N PRO A 338 -3.96 22.14 -17.42
CA PRO A 338 -4.13 23.44 -18.04
C PRO A 338 -3.63 23.46 -19.49
N THR A 339 -4.32 24.20 -20.35
CA THR A 339 -4.08 24.30 -21.82
C THR A 339 -4.28 23.02 -22.65
N VAL A 340 -4.43 21.85 -22.02
CA VAL A 340 -4.69 20.57 -22.70
C VAL A 340 -6.16 20.14 -22.54
N GLY A 341 -6.73 20.31 -21.35
CA GLY A 341 -8.07 19.85 -21.00
C GLY A 341 -8.03 18.65 -20.05
N LEU A 342 -8.90 17.68 -20.27
CA LEU A 342 -8.90 16.42 -19.51
C LEU A 342 -7.83 15.48 -20.06
N MET A 343 -7.10 14.80 -19.18
CA MET A 343 -6.11 13.79 -19.52
C MET A 343 -6.35 12.52 -18.70
N ALA A 344 -6.14 11.36 -19.31
CA ALA A 344 -6.00 10.09 -18.61
C ALA A 344 -4.82 9.32 -19.20
N LEU A 345 -4.20 8.46 -18.40
CA LEU A 345 -3.15 7.55 -18.87
C LEU A 345 -3.74 6.20 -19.26
N TRP A 346 -3.11 5.52 -20.20
CA TRP A 346 -3.53 4.19 -20.65
C TRP A 346 -2.33 3.26 -20.82
N PHE A 347 -2.58 1.96 -20.76
CA PHE A 347 -1.58 0.94 -21.05
C PHE A 347 -2.18 -0.23 -21.83
N GLU A 348 -1.38 -0.91 -22.64
CA GLU A 348 -1.76 -2.05 -23.47
C GLU A 348 -0.66 -3.13 -23.43
N GLY A 349 -1.07 -4.38 -23.60
CA GLY A 349 -0.20 -5.56 -23.56
C GLY A 349 -1.01 -6.83 -23.27
N ASN A 350 -0.32 -7.95 -23.07
CA ASN A 350 -0.95 -9.26 -22.82
C ASN A 350 -0.33 -10.05 -21.64
N TYR A 351 0.47 -9.40 -20.79
CA TYR A 351 1.20 -10.00 -19.66
C TYR A 351 2.25 -11.06 -20.00
N GLY A 352 2.50 -11.31 -21.30
CA GLY A 352 3.64 -12.11 -21.76
C GLY A 352 4.97 -11.33 -21.66
N ASP A 353 6.08 -12.04 -21.73
CA ASP A 353 7.41 -11.45 -21.54
C ASP A 353 7.97 -10.73 -22.78
N GLY A 354 7.30 -10.88 -23.93
CA GLY A 354 7.71 -10.29 -25.20
C GLY A 354 7.58 -8.75 -25.24
N PRO A 355 8.20 -8.09 -26.23
CA PRO A 355 8.17 -6.64 -26.41
C PRO A 355 6.88 -6.19 -27.13
N ASN A 356 5.73 -6.45 -26.52
CA ASN A 356 4.41 -6.18 -27.09
C ASN A 356 3.55 -5.27 -26.22
N SER A 357 4.15 -4.64 -25.22
CA SER A 357 3.44 -3.74 -24.32
C SER A 357 3.70 -2.28 -24.67
N SER A 358 2.72 -1.42 -24.37
CA SER A 358 2.78 0.02 -24.63
C SER A 358 2.01 0.80 -23.56
N TRP A 359 2.26 2.10 -23.49
CA TRP A 359 1.49 3.02 -22.66
C TRP A 359 1.50 4.43 -23.25
N GLY A 360 0.57 5.26 -22.80
CA GLY A 360 0.51 6.66 -23.21
C GLY A 360 -0.62 7.44 -22.57
N THR A 361 -1.09 8.48 -23.26
CA THR A 361 -2.14 9.38 -22.81
C THR A 361 -3.35 9.33 -23.74
N VAL A 362 -4.53 9.62 -23.19
CA VAL A 362 -5.69 10.11 -23.93
C VAL A 362 -6.05 11.50 -23.41
N THR A 363 -6.38 12.42 -24.31
CA THR A 363 -6.72 13.81 -23.94
C THR A 363 -8.03 14.25 -24.58
N SER A 364 -8.79 15.09 -23.88
CA SER A 364 -10.04 15.67 -24.34
C SER A 364 -10.09 17.17 -24.04
N SER A 365 -10.33 17.98 -25.06
CA SER A 365 -10.50 19.44 -24.96
C SER A 365 -11.97 19.87 -24.94
N ASP A 366 -12.90 18.93 -25.11
CA ASP A 366 -14.36 19.15 -25.18
C ASP A 366 -15.09 18.48 -24.00
N ASN A 367 -14.43 18.47 -22.84
CA ASN A 367 -14.96 17.99 -21.57
C ASN A 367 -15.42 16.52 -21.60
N GLY A 368 -14.71 15.67 -22.35
CA GLY A 368 -14.88 14.22 -22.39
C GLY A 368 -15.70 13.69 -23.56
N ALA A 369 -16.19 14.53 -24.48
CA ALA A 369 -16.99 14.10 -25.61
C ALA A 369 -16.14 13.39 -26.69
N THR A 370 -14.94 13.90 -26.98
CA THR A 370 -13.96 13.28 -27.88
C THR A 370 -12.60 13.13 -27.20
N TRP A 371 -11.85 12.11 -27.62
CA TRP A 371 -10.56 11.76 -27.04
C TRP A 371 -9.51 11.50 -28.11
N THR A 372 -8.34 12.09 -27.95
CA THR A 372 -7.15 11.86 -28.80
C THR A 372 -6.17 10.95 -28.08
N GLN A 373 -5.75 9.85 -28.72
CA GLN A 373 -4.79 8.90 -28.16
C GLN A 373 -3.36 9.20 -28.64
N THR A 374 -2.43 9.26 -27.68
CA THR A 374 -1.00 9.40 -27.94
C THR A 374 -0.24 8.27 -27.26
N THR A 375 0.56 7.53 -28.02
CA THR A 375 1.49 6.52 -27.47
C THR A 375 2.78 7.20 -27.04
N VAL A 376 3.22 6.95 -25.80
CA VAL A 376 4.46 7.51 -25.23
C VAL A 376 5.63 6.53 -25.43
N GLU A 377 5.47 5.28 -24.96
CA GLU A 377 6.43 4.20 -25.23
C GLU A 377 5.70 2.98 -25.81
N SER A 378 6.41 2.20 -26.61
CA SER A 378 5.93 0.94 -27.19
C SER A 378 7.04 -0.11 -27.24
N LYS A 379 6.68 -1.36 -27.56
CA LYS A 379 7.61 -2.50 -27.61
C LYS A 379 8.30 -2.76 -26.28
N LEU A 380 7.60 -2.49 -25.19
CA LEU A 380 8.08 -2.75 -23.84
C LEU A 380 7.92 -4.22 -23.51
N THR A 381 8.94 -4.80 -22.90
CA THR A 381 8.81 -6.08 -22.19
C THR A 381 7.98 -5.91 -20.93
N LYS A 382 7.48 -7.00 -20.36
CA LYS A 382 6.77 -7.00 -19.06
C LYS A 382 7.56 -6.30 -17.94
N ALA A 383 8.88 -6.49 -17.91
CA ALA A 383 9.76 -5.86 -16.92
C ALA A 383 9.83 -4.33 -17.03
N GLN A 384 9.52 -3.79 -18.21
CA GLN A 384 9.57 -2.37 -18.52
C GLN A 384 8.18 -1.75 -18.61
N TRP A 385 7.10 -2.51 -18.43
CA TRP A 385 5.75 -2.05 -18.70
C TRP A 385 5.13 -1.35 -17.48
N PRO A 386 4.90 -0.02 -17.51
CA PRO A 386 4.12 0.65 -16.48
C PRO A 386 2.64 0.35 -16.70
N THR A 387 2.04 -0.35 -15.75
CA THR A 387 0.59 -0.65 -15.76
C THR A 387 -0.13 0.23 -14.74
N GLU A 388 -1.43 0.40 -14.94
CA GLU A 388 -2.34 1.06 -13.99
C GLU A 388 -1.79 2.37 -13.36
N PRO A 389 -1.24 3.31 -14.15
CA PRO A 389 -0.67 4.54 -13.59
C PRO A 389 -1.73 5.45 -12.95
N ALA A 390 -1.36 6.13 -11.87
CA ALA A 390 -2.13 7.23 -11.28
C ALA A 390 -1.30 8.51 -11.32
N ALA A 391 -1.91 9.62 -11.71
CA ALA A 391 -1.21 10.88 -12.00
C ALA A 391 -1.83 12.08 -11.29
N VAL A 392 -1.00 13.09 -11.03
CA VAL A 392 -1.39 14.42 -10.54
C VAL A 392 -0.68 15.50 -11.35
N TYR A 393 -1.39 16.59 -11.64
CA TYR A 393 -0.79 17.80 -12.16
C TYR A 393 -0.24 18.64 -11.00
N LEU A 394 1.03 19.02 -11.07
CA LEU A 394 1.74 19.71 -10.00
C LEU A 394 1.88 21.24 -10.24
N GLY A 395 1.34 21.77 -11.34
CA GLY A 395 1.60 23.15 -11.77
C GLY A 395 2.75 23.26 -12.78
N ASP A 396 2.82 24.39 -13.49
CA ASP A 396 3.92 24.75 -14.40
C ASP A 396 4.30 23.68 -15.44
N GLY A 397 3.28 22.96 -15.93
CA GLY A 397 3.47 21.87 -16.91
C GLY A 397 4.01 20.57 -16.31
N LYS A 398 4.29 20.53 -15.00
CA LYS A 398 4.75 19.32 -14.30
C LYS A 398 3.59 18.35 -14.06
N ILE A 399 3.76 17.11 -14.50
CA ILE A 399 2.89 15.99 -14.15
C ILE A 399 3.75 14.90 -13.51
N LEU A 400 3.30 14.36 -12.38
CA LEU A 400 3.91 13.21 -11.73
C LEU A 400 2.90 12.07 -11.70
N ALA A 401 3.34 10.89 -12.11
CA ALA A 401 2.57 9.66 -11.99
C ALA A 401 3.39 8.54 -11.36
N ILE A 402 2.70 7.67 -10.64
CA ILE A 402 3.23 6.39 -10.16
C ILE A 402 2.51 5.28 -10.88
N ALA A 403 3.25 4.29 -11.36
CA ALA A 403 2.70 3.16 -12.10
C ALA A 403 3.09 1.84 -11.46
N ARG A 404 2.16 0.89 -11.52
CA ARG A 404 2.36 -0.49 -11.13
C ARG A 404 3.43 -1.13 -12.02
N THR A 405 4.09 -2.14 -11.45
CA THR A 405 4.98 -3.05 -12.17
C THR A 405 4.40 -4.45 -12.13
N GLU A 406 4.61 -5.20 -13.22
CA GLU A 406 4.22 -6.60 -13.34
C GLU A 406 5.31 -7.58 -12.90
N LEU A 407 6.46 -7.05 -12.45
CA LEU A 407 7.52 -7.84 -11.85
C LEU A 407 7.12 -8.30 -10.45
N GLY A 408 7.11 -9.63 -10.25
CA GLY A 408 7.07 -10.26 -8.95
C GLY A 408 8.47 -10.50 -8.39
N GLY A 409 8.61 -11.48 -7.49
CA GLY A 409 9.91 -11.97 -7.02
C GLY A 409 10.38 -11.34 -5.71
N THR A 410 11.66 -11.50 -5.40
CA THR A 410 12.23 -11.13 -4.09
C THR A 410 13.33 -10.08 -4.22
N THR A 411 13.52 -9.43 -5.36
CA THR A 411 14.54 -8.38 -5.57
C THR A 411 13.91 -6.99 -5.66
N SER A 412 14.74 -5.95 -5.57
CA SER A 412 14.30 -4.54 -5.69
C SER A 412 13.81 -4.14 -7.08
N GLU A 413 14.02 -4.96 -8.11
CA GLU A 413 13.53 -4.72 -9.49
C GLU A 413 11.99 -4.61 -9.55
N ARG A 414 11.31 -5.21 -8.58
CA ARG A 414 9.86 -5.14 -8.37
C ARG A 414 9.34 -3.76 -7.95
N ALA A 415 10.19 -2.74 -7.88
CA ALA A 415 9.75 -1.41 -7.51
C ALA A 415 8.82 -0.80 -8.58
N GLN A 416 7.87 0.01 -8.13
CA GLN A 416 6.98 0.79 -8.99
C GLN A 416 7.78 1.76 -9.89
N PHE A 417 7.14 2.19 -10.98
CA PHE A 417 7.68 3.22 -11.85
C PHE A 417 7.19 4.60 -11.41
N GLN A 418 8.05 5.60 -11.60
CA GLN A 418 7.68 7.01 -11.62
C GLN A 418 7.73 7.50 -13.06
N LEU A 419 6.66 8.16 -13.50
CA LEU A 419 6.54 8.78 -14.82
C LEU A 419 6.40 10.29 -14.61
N VAL A 420 7.22 11.08 -15.28
CA VAL A 420 7.19 12.54 -15.13
C VAL A 420 7.14 13.25 -16.48
N SER A 421 6.38 14.33 -16.56
CA SER A 421 6.36 15.26 -17.69
C SER A 421 6.60 16.69 -17.18
N ARG A 422 7.22 17.52 -18.02
CA ARG A 422 7.53 18.94 -17.72
C ARG A 422 6.85 19.93 -18.67
N ASP A 423 6.07 19.41 -19.60
CA ASP A 423 5.58 20.12 -20.77
C ASP A 423 4.11 19.74 -21.02
N TYR A 424 3.33 19.70 -19.94
CA TYR A 424 1.89 19.45 -19.99
C TYR A 424 1.53 18.07 -20.58
N GLY A 425 2.43 17.10 -20.44
CA GLY A 425 2.25 15.72 -20.91
C GLY A 425 2.69 15.50 -22.36
N ALA A 426 3.40 16.44 -22.99
CA ALA A 426 3.89 16.27 -24.36
C ALA A 426 5.08 15.28 -24.43
N THR A 427 5.99 15.33 -23.47
CA THR A 427 7.09 14.38 -23.30
C THR A 427 7.13 13.81 -21.89
N TRP A 428 7.69 12.60 -21.78
CA TRP A 428 7.69 11.84 -20.52
C TRP A 428 9.03 11.17 -20.28
N THR A 429 9.41 11.07 -19.00
CA THR A 429 10.53 10.25 -18.53
C THR A 429 10.01 9.20 -17.56
N ARG A 430 10.42 7.95 -17.74
CA ARG A 430 10.12 6.82 -16.85
C ARG A 430 11.35 6.43 -16.05
N SER A 431 11.19 6.17 -14.75
CA SER A 431 12.26 5.73 -13.85
C SER A 431 11.73 4.72 -12.82
N LYS A 432 12.62 3.91 -12.25
CA LYS A 432 12.28 3.02 -11.11
C LYS A 432 12.34 3.80 -9.80
N THR A 433 11.40 3.48 -8.90
CA THR A 433 11.37 4.06 -7.55
C THR A 433 12.07 3.17 -6.52
N ASN A 434 12.11 3.62 -5.25
CA ASN A 434 12.41 2.78 -4.09
C ASN A 434 11.14 2.14 -3.46
N ILE A 435 9.96 2.24 -4.09
CA ILE A 435 8.71 1.65 -3.61
C ILE A 435 8.64 0.18 -4.02
N GLY A 436 9.28 -0.70 -3.24
CA GLY A 436 9.37 -2.15 -3.49
C GLY A 436 8.43 -3.03 -2.65
N ASP A 437 7.76 -2.46 -1.65
CA ASP A 437 6.81 -3.11 -0.74
C ASP A 437 5.41 -3.28 -1.34
N VAL A 438 5.36 -3.54 -2.65
CA VAL A 438 4.15 -3.62 -3.46
C VAL A 438 4.22 -4.80 -4.41
N MET A 439 3.08 -5.43 -4.65
CA MET A 439 2.94 -6.55 -5.59
C MET A 439 1.72 -6.30 -6.47
N ALA A 440 1.93 -6.07 -7.77
CA ALA A 440 0.85 -6.01 -8.76
C ALA A 440 -0.37 -5.18 -8.30
N SER A 441 -0.11 -4.02 -7.69
CA SER A 441 -1.13 -3.21 -7.03
C SER A 441 -1.17 -1.82 -7.65
N THR A 442 -2.38 -1.37 -7.95
CA THR A 442 -2.66 -0.04 -8.49
C THR A 442 -2.36 1.03 -7.44
N PRO A 443 -1.54 2.04 -7.75
CA PRO A 443 -1.39 3.22 -6.93
C PRO A 443 -2.62 4.15 -7.08
N SER A 444 -2.81 5.04 -6.11
CA SER A 444 -3.71 6.19 -6.21
C SER A 444 -3.03 7.40 -5.57
N LEU A 445 -3.12 8.55 -6.24
CA LEU A 445 -2.42 9.78 -5.82
C LEU A 445 -3.42 10.87 -5.46
N ILE A 446 -3.14 11.62 -4.40
CA ILE A 446 -3.85 12.84 -4.02
C ILE A 446 -2.83 13.94 -3.76
N LEU A 447 -2.86 15.01 -4.55
CA LEU A 447 -2.15 16.25 -4.25
C LEU A 447 -3.06 17.11 -3.36
N ASP A 448 -2.64 17.31 -2.12
CA ASP A 448 -3.34 18.17 -1.18
C ASP A 448 -3.02 19.64 -1.51
N THR A 449 -4.02 20.39 -1.95
CA THR A 449 -3.83 21.78 -2.41
C THR A 449 -3.57 22.76 -1.28
N LYS A 450 -3.90 22.40 -0.04
CA LYS A 450 -3.72 23.24 1.16
C LYS A 450 -2.29 23.20 1.67
N THR A 451 -1.65 22.03 1.61
CA THR A 451 -0.31 21.79 2.14
C THR A 451 0.75 21.63 1.04
N GLY A 452 0.34 21.39 -0.20
CA GLY A 452 1.23 21.03 -1.31
C GLY A 452 1.78 19.60 -1.22
N LEU A 453 1.40 18.82 -0.20
CA LEU A 453 1.91 17.46 0.00
C LEU A 453 1.17 16.47 -0.89
N LEU A 454 1.92 15.50 -1.41
CA LEU A 454 1.44 14.41 -2.22
C LEU A 454 1.29 13.13 -1.38
N SER A 455 0.08 12.57 -1.37
CA SER A 455 -0.19 11.24 -0.81
C SER A 455 -0.19 10.19 -1.91
N ASN A 456 0.59 9.12 -1.74
CA ASN A 456 0.57 7.92 -2.57
C ASN A 456 0.00 6.74 -1.79
N TYR A 457 -1.11 6.20 -2.26
CA TYR A 457 -1.83 5.06 -1.70
C TYR A 457 -1.64 3.81 -2.55
N TYR A 458 -1.42 2.67 -1.92
CA TYR A 458 -1.37 1.38 -2.60
C TYR A 458 -1.66 0.24 -1.62
N TYR A 459 -2.13 -0.88 -2.15
CA TYR A 459 -2.34 -2.08 -1.35
C TYR A 459 -1.16 -3.05 -1.47
N GLN A 460 -0.57 -3.45 -0.35
CA GLN A 460 0.40 -4.54 -0.31
C GLN A 460 -0.36 -5.87 -0.35
N ARG A 461 -0.53 -6.40 -1.57
CA ARG A 461 -1.12 -7.73 -1.78
C ARG A 461 -0.28 -8.82 -1.13
N GLY A 462 -0.94 -9.89 -0.68
CA GLY A 462 -0.24 -10.98 -0.03
C GLY A 462 0.03 -10.67 1.43
N LYS A 463 1.32 -10.64 1.78
CA LYS A 463 1.80 -10.58 3.16
C LYS A 463 1.17 -9.42 3.95
N GLY A 464 0.30 -9.74 4.90
CA GLY A 464 -0.36 -8.80 5.80
C GLY A 464 -1.61 -8.10 5.24
N GLY A 465 -1.84 -8.09 3.92
CA GLY A 465 -3.01 -7.45 3.32
C GLY A 465 -3.17 -5.99 3.74
N ILE A 466 -2.18 -5.13 3.44
CA ILE A 466 -2.07 -3.80 4.08
C ILE A 466 -2.35 -2.71 3.06
N LEU A 467 -3.31 -1.84 3.33
CA LEU A 467 -3.46 -0.57 2.63
C LEU A 467 -2.43 0.43 3.20
N ARG A 468 -1.58 0.99 2.34
CA ARG A 468 -0.46 1.83 2.73
C ARG A 468 -0.59 3.25 2.18
N ARG A 469 0.02 4.20 2.89
CA ARG A 469 0.21 5.60 2.47
C ARG A 469 1.68 6.01 2.59
N ARG A 470 2.18 6.72 1.58
CA ARG A 470 3.40 7.55 1.65
C ARG A 470 2.97 9.01 1.48
N VAL A 471 3.54 9.93 2.25
CA VAL A 471 3.27 11.38 2.15
C VAL A 471 4.59 12.09 1.89
N VAL A 472 4.65 12.93 0.87
CA VAL A 472 5.90 13.56 0.42
C VAL A 472 5.66 14.96 -0.12
N ASP A 473 6.66 15.83 -0.01
CA ASP A 473 6.76 17.01 -0.87
C ASP A 473 7.09 16.54 -2.29
N PRO A 474 6.20 16.76 -3.29
CA PRO A 474 6.42 16.28 -4.65
C PRO A 474 7.73 16.77 -5.27
N ASP A 475 8.22 17.96 -4.93
CA ASP A 475 9.48 18.49 -5.49
C ASP A 475 10.70 17.71 -4.97
N SER A 476 10.62 17.11 -3.79
CA SER A 476 11.70 16.28 -3.23
C SER A 476 11.91 14.95 -3.96
N VAL A 477 10.91 14.48 -4.71
CA VAL A 477 10.93 13.19 -5.42
C VAL A 477 10.83 13.32 -6.94
N PHE A 478 10.40 14.47 -7.47
CA PHE A 478 10.15 14.65 -8.90
C PHE A 478 11.35 14.22 -9.77
N ASP A 479 12.55 14.69 -9.41
CA ASP A 479 13.81 14.33 -10.07
C ASP A 479 14.62 13.25 -9.33
N GLN A 480 14.05 12.73 -8.23
CA GLN A 480 14.75 11.86 -7.29
C GLN A 480 13.86 10.66 -6.95
N PRO A 481 13.58 9.78 -7.93
CA PRO A 481 12.59 8.70 -7.79
C PRO A 481 12.95 7.66 -6.71
N LEU A 482 14.19 7.66 -6.21
CA LEU A 482 14.62 6.80 -5.10
C LEU A 482 14.42 7.43 -3.72
N LYS A 483 13.87 8.65 -3.63
CA LYS A 483 13.66 9.38 -2.37
C LYS A 483 12.24 9.31 -1.83
N TRP A 484 11.40 8.36 -2.29
CA TRP A 484 10.08 8.23 -1.67
C TRP A 484 10.22 7.89 -0.18
N PRO A 485 9.50 8.61 0.70
CA PRO A 485 9.56 8.40 2.13
C PRO A 485 8.86 7.09 2.49
N VAL A 486 9.16 6.58 3.67
CA VAL A 486 8.59 5.33 4.19
C VAL A 486 7.06 5.32 4.19
N SER A 487 6.48 4.11 4.08
CA SER A 487 5.03 3.92 4.11
C SER A 487 4.50 3.70 5.53
N HIS A 488 3.25 4.08 5.75
CA HIS A 488 2.48 3.79 6.95
C HIS A 488 1.23 2.97 6.61
N ALA A 489 0.83 2.06 7.49
CA ALA A 489 -0.40 1.28 7.35
C ALA A 489 -1.62 2.15 7.65
N ILE A 490 -2.65 2.05 6.82
CA ILE A 490 -3.92 2.80 6.92
C ILE A 490 -5.08 1.89 7.27
N ALA A 491 -5.09 0.69 6.68
CA ALA A 491 -6.07 -0.34 6.95
C ALA A 491 -5.46 -1.72 6.69
N THR A 492 -6.09 -2.75 7.24
CA THR A 492 -5.80 -4.14 6.92
C THR A 492 -6.98 -4.74 6.13
N GLY A 493 -6.68 -5.80 5.39
CA GLY A 493 -7.61 -6.57 4.59
C GLY A 493 -7.08 -7.98 4.34
N SER A 494 -7.64 -8.66 3.35
CA SER A 494 -7.28 -10.03 3.00
C SER A 494 -5.83 -10.12 2.53
N GLN A 495 -5.18 -11.20 2.96
CA GLN A 495 -3.82 -11.56 2.57
C GLN A 495 -3.80 -12.36 1.25
N ILE A 496 -4.95 -12.63 0.64
CA ILE A 496 -5.01 -13.36 -0.62
C ILE A 496 -4.64 -12.41 -1.75
N SER A 497 -3.61 -12.79 -2.51
CA SER A 497 -2.92 -11.95 -3.48
C SER A 497 -3.86 -11.15 -4.37
N PHE A 498 -4.44 -11.79 -5.38
CA PHE A 498 -5.21 -11.09 -6.39
C PHE A 498 -6.65 -10.78 -5.94
N ASP A 499 -7.09 -11.35 -4.83
CA ASP A 499 -8.45 -11.17 -4.28
C ASP A 499 -8.55 -10.01 -3.28
N ALA A 500 -7.52 -9.16 -3.21
CA ALA A 500 -7.54 -7.91 -2.45
C ALA A 500 -6.67 -6.82 -3.09
N GLY A 501 -7.11 -5.56 -3.10
CA GLY A 501 -6.31 -4.41 -3.53
C GLY A 501 -7.07 -3.39 -4.38
N ASN A 502 -6.41 -2.90 -5.44
CA ASN A 502 -6.84 -1.78 -6.30
C ASN A 502 -7.46 -0.62 -5.51
N VAL A 503 -6.64 0.04 -4.70
CA VAL A 503 -7.12 1.23 -3.98
C VAL A 503 -7.40 2.36 -4.95
N ASN A 504 -8.47 3.11 -4.70
CA ASN A 504 -8.78 4.34 -5.41
C ASN A 504 -9.26 5.41 -4.41
N ALA A 505 -8.67 6.61 -4.51
CA ALA A 505 -8.80 7.66 -3.51
C ALA A 505 -9.58 8.89 -4.02
N THR A 506 -10.27 9.57 -3.10
CA THR A 506 -10.86 10.90 -3.29
C THR A 506 -10.80 11.72 -2.00
N VAL A 507 -11.24 12.97 -2.05
CA VAL A 507 -11.15 13.94 -0.95
C VAL A 507 -12.50 14.63 -0.73
N ILE A 508 -12.88 14.80 0.54
CA ILE A 508 -13.93 15.75 0.96
C ILE A 508 -13.35 16.53 2.15
N GLY A 509 -13.25 17.85 2.03
CA GLY A 509 -12.62 18.69 3.04
C GLY A 509 -11.18 18.26 3.33
N ASP A 510 -10.84 18.15 4.62
CA ASP A 510 -9.51 17.70 5.10
C ASP A 510 -9.45 16.16 5.30
N THR A 511 -10.30 15.38 4.62
CA THR A 511 -10.37 13.91 4.76
C THR A 511 -10.20 13.23 3.41
N HIS A 512 -9.30 12.24 3.37
CA HIS A 512 -9.12 11.34 2.24
C HIS A 512 -9.95 10.07 2.45
N TYR A 513 -10.65 9.64 1.41
CA TYR A 513 -11.45 8.42 1.37
C TYR A 513 -10.84 7.42 0.40
N LEU A 514 -10.60 6.19 0.86
CA LEU A 514 -9.81 5.18 0.16
C LEU A 514 -10.65 3.92 -0.03
N ALA A 515 -11.15 3.70 -1.25
CA ALA A 515 -11.89 2.48 -1.57
C ALA A 515 -10.94 1.39 -2.05
N PHE A 516 -11.13 0.16 -1.59
CA PHE A 516 -10.36 -1.01 -2.00
C PHE A 516 -11.22 -2.27 -1.87
N TYR A 517 -10.85 -3.36 -2.52
CA TYR A 517 -11.51 -4.66 -2.30
C TYR A 517 -10.64 -5.61 -1.51
N SER A 518 -11.29 -6.58 -0.86
CA SER A 518 -10.65 -7.54 0.01
C SER A 518 -11.54 -8.77 0.22
N GLY A 519 -11.00 -9.97 0.05
CA GLY A 519 -11.64 -11.23 0.41
C GLY A 519 -10.94 -12.44 -0.21
N GLU A 520 -11.73 -13.43 -0.61
CA GLU A 520 -11.29 -14.66 -1.26
C GLU A 520 -12.29 -15.01 -2.36
N ALA A 521 -11.84 -15.35 -3.57
CA ALA A 521 -12.77 -15.82 -4.59
C ALA A 521 -13.57 -17.06 -4.10
N PRO A 522 -14.89 -17.11 -4.31
CA PRO A 522 -15.68 -16.23 -5.18
C PRO A 522 -16.23 -14.96 -4.49
N ASP A 523 -16.06 -14.81 -3.18
CA ASP A 523 -16.70 -13.75 -2.37
C ASP A 523 -15.67 -12.74 -1.85
N THR A 524 -15.64 -11.56 -2.47
CA THR A 524 -14.84 -10.42 -2.01
C THR A 524 -15.75 -9.27 -1.58
N ALA A 525 -15.27 -8.38 -0.72
CA ALA A 525 -15.98 -7.17 -0.30
C ALA A 525 -15.31 -5.91 -0.87
N VAL A 526 -16.09 -4.85 -1.06
CA VAL A 526 -15.61 -3.48 -1.28
C VAL A 526 -15.71 -2.71 0.03
N LEU A 527 -14.60 -2.08 0.39
CA LEU A 527 -14.38 -1.41 1.66
C LEU A 527 -13.95 0.04 1.40
N VAL A 528 -14.17 0.92 2.38
CA VAL A 528 -13.66 2.29 2.38
C VAL A 528 -12.97 2.60 3.71
N SER A 529 -11.81 3.24 3.66
CA SER A 529 -11.17 3.85 4.83
C SER A 529 -11.22 5.36 4.73
N GLU A 530 -11.47 6.03 5.85
CA GLU A 530 -11.30 7.47 5.98
C GLU A 530 -10.00 7.76 6.75
N ILE A 531 -9.25 8.75 6.30
CA ILE A 531 -8.04 9.22 6.98
C ILE A 531 -7.88 10.71 6.78
N ALA A 532 -7.41 11.41 7.82
CA ALA A 532 -7.06 12.82 7.71
C ALA A 532 -6.04 13.06 6.58
N ALA A 533 -6.26 14.14 5.85
CA ALA A 533 -5.27 14.72 4.95
C ALA A 533 -3.94 14.96 5.70
N PRO A 534 -2.80 14.92 5.01
CA PRO A 534 -1.52 15.18 5.65
C PRO A 534 -1.50 16.59 6.23
N GLU A 535 -1.05 16.73 7.48
CA GLU A 535 -0.81 18.03 8.09
C GLU A 535 0.55 18.57 7.63
N GLY A 536 0.59 19.82 7.14
CA GLY A 536 1.80 20.45 6.67
C GLY A 536 2.62 21.06 7.81
N SER A 537 3.90 20.72 7.89
CA SER A 537 4.92 21.65 8.35
C SER A 537 5.95 21.84 7.24
N VAL A 538 5.71 22.79 6.34
CA VAL A 538 6.77 23.37 5.51
C VAL A 538 6.68 24.89 5.69
N PRO A 539 7.78 25.58 6.07
CA PRO A 539 7.80 27.02 6.13
C PRO A 539 7.69 27.56 4.70
N HIS A 540 6.60 28.25 4.39
CA HIS A 540 6.55 29.11 3.22
C HIS A 540 7.54 30.26 3.43
N ASN A 541 8.75 30.16 2.88
CA ASN A 541 9.44 31.34 2.37
C ASN A 541 8.78 31.71 1.04
N ALA A 542 7.60 32.32 1.13
CA ALA A 542 7.09 33.15 0.07
C ALA A 542 7.47 34.59 0.43
N GLU A 543 8.67 35.01 0.01
CA GLU A 543 8.90 36.44 -0.18
C GLU A 543 7.95 36.89 -1.29
N SER A 544 6.93 37.64 -0.88
CA SER A 544 6.15 38.48 -1.78
C SER A 544 7.08 39.61 -2.27
N PRO A 545 7.09 39.96 -3.56
CA PRO A 545 7.73 41.18 -4.00
C PRO A 545 6.92 42.35 -3.43
N ASP A 546 7.55 43.11 -2.55
CA ASP A 546 7.06 44.35 -1.98
C ASP A 546 6.90 45.38 -3.11
N GLU A 547 5.70 45.48 -3.68
CA GLU A 547 5.24 46.69 -4.35
C GLU A 547 4.91 47.74 -3.28
N SER A 548 5.93 48.44 -2.78
CA SER A 548 5.85 49.88 -2.46
C SER A 548 7.15 50.40 -1.85
N ARG A 549 7.91 51.20 -2.62
CA ARG A 549 8.56 52.44 -2.15
C ARG A 549 9.30 53.16 -3.28
N GLU A 550 8.78 54.37 -3.53
CA GLU A 550 9.33 55.54 -4.25
C GLU A 550 9.56 55.48 -5.76
#